data_AF-A0A034VM62-F1
#
_entry.id   AF-A0A034VM62-F1
#
_cell.length_a   1.000
_cell.length_b   1.000
_cell.length_c   1.000
_cell.angle_alpha   90.00
_cell.angle_beta   90.00
_cell.angle_gamma   90.00
#
_symmetry.space_group_name_H-M   'P 1'
#
loop_
_entity.id
_entity.type
_entity.pdbx_description
1 polymer ?
#
loop_
_entity_poly.entity_id
_entity_poly.type
_entity_poly.pdbx_seq_one_letter_code
_entity_poly.pdbx_strand_id
1 'polypeptide(L)'
;MDTTNFIRMMPKIELHAHLNGSLCTKSIEELCEELYGVNSNEKVLLSKELVFDGGNLDQCFLKFRFMHELTATKKGLQLATELAIRDFAKDNVIYLELRTTPKKNSEMSKEEYVKNVLEAIERTKKIESIHVSLLLSIDRSKSVAEAEETVNIALQLKNTYKDIISGIDFSGNPKLGNFMHFIPVLEKARKNDLKLALHCAEIHVPCRI
;
A
#
# COMPACT_ATOMS: atom_id res chain seq x y z
N MET A 1 29.47 2.98 17.74
CA MET A 1 28.51 2.51 16.72
C MET A 1 28.76 3.29 15.43
N ASP A 2 28.84 2.63 14.29
CA ASP A 2 28.82 3.34 12.99
C ASP A 2 27.44 4.00 12.78
N THR A 3 27.42 5.12 12.05
CA THR A 3 26.22 5.91 11.72
C THR A 3 25.11 5.04 11.13
N THR A 4 25.45 4.08 10.28
CA THR A 4 24.48 3.15 9.67
C THR A 4 23.77 2.31 10.73
N ASN A 5 24.53 1.76 11.68
CA ASN A 5 23.97 0.95 12.76
C ASN A 5 23.14 1.80 13.72
N PHE A 6 23.57 3.04 13.99
CA PHE A 6 22.79 3.98 14.79
C PHE A 6 21.42 4.27 14.14
N ILE A 7 21.37 4.57 12.84
CA ILE A 7 20.12 4.86 12.11
C ILE A 7 19.20 3.63 12.09
N ARG A 8 19.75 2.43 11.83
CA ARG A 8 18.98 1.18 11.84
C ARG A 8 18.37 0.88 13.19
N MET A 9 19.11 1.08 14.28
CA MET A 9 18.65 0.81 15.65
C MET A 9 17.77 1.91 16.24
N MET A 10 17.60 3.05 15.58
CA MET A 10 16.70 4.10 16.04
C MET A 10 15.23 3.66 15.89
N PRO A 11 14.38 3.80 16.91
CA PRO A 11 12.95 3.55 16.74
C PRO A 11 12.35 4.54 15.74
N LYS A 12 11.64 4.03 14.74
CA LYS A 12 11.10 4.84 13.63
C LYS A 12 9.58 4.73 13.52
N ILE A 13 8.98 5.78 12.97
CA ILE A 13 7.57 5.86 12.64
C ILE A 13 7.48 6.10 11.13
N GLU A 14 6.87 5.17 10.41
CA GLU A 14 6.61 5.29 8.98
C GLU A 14 5.14 5.65 8.76
N LEU A 15 4.87 6.75 8.07
CA LEU A 15 3.52 7.29 7.89
C LEU A 15 3.05 7.22 6.43
N HIS A 16 3.93 6.81 5.50
CA HIS A 16 3.67 6.82 4.06
C HIS A 16 4.34 5.64 3.36
N ALA A 17 3.78 4.44 3.57
CA ALA A 17 4.23 3.21 2.92
C ALA A 17 3.13 2.59 2.06
N HIS A 18 3.25 2.72 0.74
CA HIS A 18 2.35 2.03 -0.21
C HIS A 18 2.74 0.56 -0.31
N LEU A 19 1.85 -0.37 0.07
CA LEU A 19 2.11 -1.81 0.13
C LEU A 19 2.84 -2.34 -1.12
N ASN A 20 2.30 -2.05 -2.30
CA ASN A 20 2.85 -2.54 -3.58
C ASN A 20 4.20 -1.90 -3.96
N GLY A 21 4.68 -0.92 -3.20
CA GLY A 21 5.97 -0.25 -3.37
C GLY A 21 6.92 -0.42 -2.18
N SER A 22 6.54 -1.21 -1.16
CA SER A 22 7.30 -1.32 0.09
C SER A 22 8.06 -2.64 0.26
N LEU A 23 7.95 -3.59 -0.67
CA LEU A 23 8.75 -4.81 -0.59
C LEU A 23 10.18 -4.54 -1.10
N CYS A 24 11.18 -4.92 -0.30
CA CYS A 24 12.55 -4.92 -0.76
C CYS A 24 12.79 -6.05 -1.78
N THR A 25 13.85 -5.93 -2.59
CA THR A 25 14.23 -6.92 -3.62
C THR A 25 14.22 -8.36 -3.10
N LYS A 26 14.79 -8.59 -1.90
CA LYS A 26 14.83 -9.94 -1.29
C LYS A 26 13.45 -10.48 -0.94
N SER A 27 12.55 -9.62 -0.45
CA SER A 27 11.17 -10.03 -0.15
C SER A 27 10.35 -10.24 -1.41
N ILE A 28 10.65 -9.54 -2.50
CA ILE A 28 10.04 -9.81 -3.82
C ILE A 28 10.52 -11.18 -4.35
N GLU A 29 11.81 -11.50 -4.22
CA GLU A 29 12.34 -12.84 -4.54
C GLU A 29 11.63 -13.94 -3.73
N GLU A 30 11.55 -13.77 -2.40
CA GLU A 30 10.86 -14.69 -1.50
C GLU A 30 9.38 -14.88 -1.87
N LEU A 31 8.68 -13.78 -2.17
CA LEU A 31 7.28 -13.82 -2.62
C LEU A 31 7.13 -14.62 -3.92
N CYS A 32 8.00 -14.41 -4.90
CA CYS A 32 7.96 -15.14 -6.17
C CYS A 32 8.28 -16.63 -5.98
N GLU A 33 9.24 -16.97 -5.13
CA GLU A 33 9.55 -18.37 -4.82
C GLU A 33 8.37 -19.07 -4.13
N GLU A 34 7.68 -18.39 -3.22
CA GLU A 34 6.48 -18.91 -2.56
C GLU A 34 5.27 -19.06 -3.50
N LEU A 35 5.15 -18.21 -4.51
CA LEU A 35 4.03 -18.25 -5.47
C LEU A 35 4.25 -19.23 -6.62
N TYR A 36 5.47 -19.30 -7.15
CA TYR A 36 5.75 -19.99 -8.42
C TYR A 36 6.83 -21.09 -8.30
N GLY A 37 7.54 -21.17 -7.17
CA GLY A 37 8.65 -22.09 -6.96
C GLY A 37 9.99 -21.59 -7.51
N VAL A 38 11.08 -22.16 -6.99
CA VAL A 38 12.48 -21.73 -7.17
C VAL A 38 12.98 -21.78 -8.63
N ASN A 39 12.38 -22.62 -9.47
CA ASN A 39 12.81 -22.91 -10.85
C ASN A 39 11.89 -22.31 -11.93
N SER A 40 11.06 -21.32 -11.58
CA SER A 40 10.17 -20.66 -12.53
C SER A 40 10.95 -19.70 -13.46
N ASN A 41 10.51 -19.59 -14.72
CA ASN A 41 11.03 -18.61 -15.69
C ASN A 41 10.82 -17.14 -15.24
N GLU A 42 10.05 -16.94 -14.17
CA GLU A 42 9.78 -15.66 -13.49
C GLU A 42 11.06 -14.97 -12.98
N LYS A 43 12.14 -15.70 -12.64
CA LYS A 43 13.42 -15.07 -12.22
C LYS A 43 14.02 -14.13 -13.26
N VAL A 44 13.79 -14.40 -14.56
CA VAL A 44 14.25 -13.53 -15.65
C VAL A 44 13.39 -12.27 -15.75
N LEU A 45 12.10 -12.35 -15.42
CA LEU A 45 11.21 -11.20 -15.36
C LEU A 45 11.56 -10.33 -14.14
N LEU A 46 11.77 -10.97 -12.99
CA LEU A 46 12.20 -10.34 -11.73
C LEU A 46 13.45 -9.48 -11.91
N SER A 47 14.49 -10.06 -12.54
CA SER A 47 15.77 -9.38 -12.75
C SER A 47 15.69 -8.20 -13.72
N LYS A 48 14.68 -8.14 -14.60
CA LYS A 48 14.43 -7.00 -15.48
C LYS A 48 13.62 -5.91 -14.78
N GLU A 49 12.60 -6.29 -14.02
CA GLU A 49 11.70 -5.34 -13.35
C GLU A 49 12.31 -4.70 -12.09
N LEU A 50 13.27 -5.37 -11.43
CA LEU A 50 13.91 -4.89 -10.20
C LEU A 50 15.11 -3.94 -10.43
N VAL A 51 15.47 -3.61 -11.67
CA VAL A 51 16.53 -2.62 -11.95
C VAL A 51 15.98 -1.21 -11.74
N PHE A 52 16.42 -0.52 -10.68
CA PHE A 52 16.09 0.89 -10.42
C PHE A 52 17.20 1.81 -10.92
N ASP A 53 16.93 2.56 -11.99
CA ASP A 53 17.85 3.54 -12.60
C ASP A 53 17.50 5.00 -12.26
N GLY A 54 16.65 5.24 -11.25
CA GLY A 54 16.27 6.59 -10.83
C GLY A 54 15.28 7.29 -11.77
N GLY A 55 14.51 6.53 -12.53
CA GLY A 55 13.48 7.00 -13.46
C GLY A 55 12.43 7.96 -12.93
N ASN A 56 11.76 8.63 -13.86
CA ASN A 56 10.61 9.50 -13.57
C ASN A 56 9.39 8.70 -13.05
N LEU A 57 8.38 9.42 -12.54
CA LEU A 57 7.17 8.82 -11.93
C LEU A 57 6.46 7.80 -12.84
N ASP A 58 6.52 8.00 -14.16
CA ASP A 58 5.89 7.10 -15.13
C ASP A 58 6.59 5.72 -15.18
N GLN A 59 7.92 5.66 -14.97
CA GLN A 59 8.65 4.39 -14.82
C GLN A 59 8.34 3.67 -13.51
N CYS A 60 8.06 4.39 -12.42
CA CYS A 60 7.58 3.78 -11.18
C CYS A 60 6.23 3.06 -11.40
N PHE A 61 5.32 3.63 -12.20
CA PHE A 61 4.03 3.00 -12.54
C PHE A 61 4.15 1.70 -13.32
N LEU A 62 5.17 1.55 -14.17
CA LEU A 62 5.42 0.28 -14.87
C LEU A 62 5.76 -0.84 -13.88
N LYS A 63 6.58 -0.56 -12.88
CA LYS A 63 6.98 -1.55 -11.86
C LYS A 63 5.84 -1.91 -10.92
N PHE A 64 4.94 -0.97 -10.64
CA PHE A 64 3.72 -1.26 -9.90
C PHE A 64 2.87 -2.32 -10.60
N ARG A 65 2.91 -2.42 -11.94
CA ARG A 65 2.20 -3.47 -12.67
C ARG A 65 2.68 -4.87 -12.26
N PHE A 66 3.98 -5.09 -12.21
CA PHE A 66 4.56 -6.37 -11.79
C PHE A 66 4.12 -6.72 -10.36
N MET A 67 4.21 -5.75 -9.43
CA MET A 67 3.75 -5.96 -8.06
C MET A 67 2.24 -6.21 -7.96
N HIS A 68 1.44 -5.60 -8.83
CA HIS A 68 0.01 -5.86 -8.92
C HIS A 68 -0.31 -7.28 -9.41
N GLU A 69 0.53 -7.86 -10.28
CA GLU A 69 0.41 -9.25 -10.72
C GLU A 69 0.73 -10.21 -9.57
N LEU A 70 1.82 -9.98 -8.82
CA LEU A 70 2.17 -10.79 -7.64
C LEU A 70 1.11 -10.74 -6.53
N THR A 71 0.42 -9.60 -6.38
CA THR A 71 -0.61 -9.40 -5.35
C THR A 71 -2.03 -9.63 -5.86
N ALA A 72 -2.20 -10.20 -7.06
CA ALA A 72 -3.51 -10.42 -7.66
C ALA A 72 -4.31 -11.56 -7.01
N THR A 73 -3.66 -12.46 -6.27
CA THR A 73 -4.31 -13.60 -5.60
C THR A 73 -4.35 -13.40 -4.08
N LYS A 74 -5.27 -14.10 -3.39
CA LYS A 74 -5.33 -14.06 -1.91
C LYS A 74 -3.97 -14.39 -1.29
N LYS A 75 -3.32 -15.48 -1.75
CA LYS A 75 -2.01 -15.92 -1.23
C LYS A 75 -0.95 -14.84 -1.43
N GLY A 76 -0.83 -14.32 -2.66
CA GLY A 76 0.17 -13.31 -2.98
C GLY A 76 -0.01 -12.01 -2.21
N LEU A 77 -1.25 -11.53 -2.08
CA LEU A 77 -1.56 -10.34 -1.31
C LEU A 77 -1.24 -10.49 0.19
N GLN A 78 -1.60 -11.63 0.79
CA GLN A 78 -1.32 -11.90 2.20
C GLN A 78 0.18 -11.97 2.46
N LEU A 79 0.92 -12.76 1.66
CA LEU A 79 2.37 -12.86 1.77
C LEU A 79 3.06 -11.52 1.56
N ALA A 80 2.66 -10.75 0.54
CA ALA A 80 3.25 -9.44 0.30
C ALA A 80 3.05 -8.48 1.47
N THR A 81 1.87 -8.51 2.10
CA THR A 81 1.55 -7.71 3.29
C THR A 81 2.41 -8.15 4.48
N GLU A 82 2.51 -9.45 4.72
CA GLU A 82 3.31 -10.01 5.82
C GLU A 82 4.80 -9.66 5.66
N LEU A 83 5.34 -9.80 4.46
CA LEU A 83 6.74 -9.48 4.13
C LEU A 83 7.04 -7.99 4.25
N ALA A 84 6.15 -7.11 3.80
CA ALA A 84 6.35 -5.67 3.94
C ALA A 84 6.41 -5.24 5.42
N ILE A 85 5.50 -5.75 6.25
CA ILE A 85 5.48 -5.45 7.70
C ILE A 85 6.74 -5.99 8.38
N ARG A 86 7.16 -7.21 8.03
CA ARG A 86 8.41 -7.82 8.52
C ARG A 86 9.63 -6.96 8.18
N ASP A 87 9.70 -6.44 6.96
CA ASP A 87 10.85 -5.64 6.52
C ASP A 87 10.93 -4.31 7.29
N PHE A 88 9.79 -3.65 7.54
CA PHE A 88 9.73 -2.46 8.39
C PHE A 88 10.10 -2.77 9.85
N ALA A 89 9.60 -3.87 10.42
CA ALA A 89 9.94 -4.29 11.78
C ALA A 89 11.44 -4.57 11.92
N LYS A 90 12.06 -5.24 10.93
CA LYS A 90 13.51 -5.50 10.89
C LYS A 90 14.35 -4.22 10.80
N ASP A 91 13.81 -3.17 10.19
CA ASP A 91 14.43 -1.84 10.20
C ASP A 91 14.05 -1.03 11.45
N ASN A 92 13.51 -1.64 12.50
CA ASN A 92 13.16 -1.00 13.76
C ASN A 92 12.12 0.13 13.64
N VAL A 93 11.20 0.00 12.67
CA VAL A 93 9.96 0.77 12.66
C VAL A 93 9.03 0.19 13.72
N ILE A 94 8.59 1.05 14.63
CA ILE A 94 7.71 0.67 15.75
C ILE A 94 6.24 1.00 15.47
N TYR A 95 5.98 1.89 14.51
CA TYR A 95 4.64 2.27 14.05
C TYR A 95 4.64 2.46 12.53
N LEU A 96 3.71 1.80 11.85
CA LEU A 96 3.57 1.81 10.39
C LEU A 96 2.14 2.17 9.99
N GLU A 97 1.98 3.27 9.25
CA GLU A 97 0.78 3.52 8.45
C GLU A 97 0.96 2.91 7.06
N LEU A 98 0.51 1.66 6.94
CA LEU A 98 0.47 0.97 5.66
C LEU A 98 -0.72 1.50 4.86
N ARG A 99 -0.49 1.85 3.60
CA ARG A 99 -1.56 2.26 2.68
C ARG A 99 -1.62 1.37 1.46
N THR A 100 -2.83 1.11 0.99
CA THR A 100 -3.04 0.31 -0.20
C THR A 100 -4.35 0.66 -0.89
N THR A 101 -4.35 0.61 -2.22
CA THR A 101 -5.54 0.82 -3.05
C THR A 101 -6.31 -0.50 -3.17
N PRO A 102 -7.55 -0.62 -2.66
CA PRO A 102 -8.35 -1.82 -2.86
C PRO A 102 -8.60 -2.10 -4.34
N LYS A 103 -8.39 -3.35 -4.77
CA LYS A 103 -8.53 -3.77 -6.18
C LYS A 103 -9.61 -4.83 -6.33
N LYS A 104 -10.29 -4.79 -7.47
CA LYS A 104 -11.18 -5.85 -7.95
C LYS A 104 -10.52 -6.54 -9.14
N ASN A 105 -10.53 -7.87 -9.15
CA ASN A 105 -10.12 -8.68 -10.28
C ASN A 105 -11.01 -9.94 -10.37
N SER A 106 -10.60 -10.97 -11.12
CA SER A 106 -11.33 -12.24 -11.25
C SER A 106 -11.32 -13.09 -9.98
N GLU A 107 -10.33 -12.89 -9.10
CA GLU A 107 -10.11 -13.69 -7.89
C GLU A 107 -10.75 -13.08 -6.64
N MET A 108 -10.91 -11.74 -6.62
CA MET A 108 -11.43 -11.04 -5.44
C MET A 108 -12.10 -9.71 -5.76
N SER A 109 -13.09 -9.37 -4.93
CA SER A 109 -13.67 -8.04 -4.78
C SER A 109 -12.76 -7.09 -3.98
N LYS A 110 -13.06 -5.78 -3.99
CA LYS A 110 -12.35 -4.80 -3.15
C LYS A 110 -12.53 -5.09 -1.66
N GLU A 111 -13.69 -5.58 -1.24
CA GLU A 111 -13.94 -5.93 0.15
C GLU A 111 -13.09 -7.15 0.58
N GLU A 112 -13.03 -8.19 -0.26
CA GLU A 112 -12.16 -9.35 -0.03
C GLU A 112 -10.68 -8.98 -0.04
N TYR A 113 -10.26 -8.07 -0.93
CA TYR A 113 -8.90 -7.52 -0.92
C TYR A 113 -8.57 -6.92 0.45
N VAL A 114 -9.43 -6.05 0.98
CA VAL A 114 -9.20 -5.39 2.28
C VAL A 114 -9.21 -6.42 3.42
N LYS A 115 -10.15 -7.37 3.43
CA LYS A 115 -10.17 -8.45 4.43
C LYS A 115 -8.90 -9.28 4.41
N ASN A 116 -8.40 -9.64 3.23
CA ASN A 116 -7.15 -10.41 3.10
C ASN A 116 -5.95 -9.64 3.68
N VAL A 117 -5.86 -8.33 3.45
CA VAL A 117 -4.82 -7.46 4.04
C VAL A 117 -4.96 -7.38 5.56
N LEU A 118 -6.18 -7.21 6.08
CA LEU A 118 -6.44 -7.17 7.52
C LEU A 118 -6.06 -8.49 8.22
N GLU A 119 -6.42 -9.63 7.63
CA GLU A 119 -6.03 -10.96 8.13
C GLU A 119 -4.49 -11.08 8.21
N ALA A 120 -3.76 -10.59 7.20
CA ALA A 120 -2.30 -10.61 7.19
C ALA A 120 -1.70 -9.68 8.27
N ILE A 121 -2.27 -8.49 8.48
CA ILE A 121 -1.87 -7.58 9.57
C ILE A 121 -2.09 -8.23 10.94
N GLU A 122 -3.22 -8.90 11.16
CA GLU A 122 -3.48 -9.58 12.44
C GLU A 122 -2.53 -10.75 12.70
N ARG A 123 -2.12 -11.48 11.66
CA ARG A 123 -1.11 -12.55 11.79
C ARG A 123 0.26 -11.98 12.15
N THR A 124 0.71 -10.94 11.46
CA THR A 124 2.01 -10.31 11.72
C THR A 124 2.10 -9.66 13.09
N LYS A 125 1.01 -9.06 13.60
CA LYS A 125 0.94 -8.51 14.97
C LYS A 125 1.28 -9.53 16.07
N LYS A 126 1.15 -10.83 15.80
CA LYS A 126 1.48 -11.91 16.75
C LYS A 126 2.96 -12.29 16.76
N ILE A 127 3.71 -11.88 15.74
CA ILE A 127 5.07 -12.34 15.46
C ILE A 127 6.06 -11.16 15.52
N GLU A 128 5.64 -9.98 15.06
CA GLU A 128 6.48 -8.80 14.93
C GLU A 128 6.13 -7.74 15.99
N SER A 129 7.14 -7.06 16.53
CA SER A 129 6.96 -5.98 17.51
C SER A 129 6.78 -4.62 16.83
N ILE A 130 5.71 -4.50 16.02
CA ILE A 130 5.37 -3.29 15.27
C ILE A 130 3.86 -3.02 15.35
N HIS A 131 3.48 -1.78 15.59
CA HIS A 131 2.08 -1.36 15.47
C HIS A 131 1.75 -1.00 14.03
N VAL A 132 0.76 -1.67 13.44
CA VAL A 132 0.32 -1.41 12.06
C VAL A 132 -1.08 -0.81 12.04
N SER A 133 -1.16 0.33 11.35
CA SER A 133 -2.35 1.09 11.02
C SER A 133 -2.55 1.04 9.50
N LEU A 134 -3.79 0.94 9.04
CA LEU A 134 -4.16 0.79 7.63
C LEU A 134 -4.95 2.01 7.15
N LEU A 135 -4.50 2.59 6.04
CA LEU A 135 -5.23 3.58 5.26
C LEU A 135 -5.63 2.98 3.92
N LEU A 136 -6.93 3.06 3.58
CA LEU A 136 -7.38 2.64 2.25
C LEU A 136 -7.21 3.79 1.26
N SER A 137 -6.48 3.54 0.18
CA SER A 137 -6.16 4.55 -0.82
C SER A 137 -7.28 4.69 -1.86
N ILE A 138 -7.66 5.94 -2.13
CA ILE A 138 -8.40 6.38 -3.32
C ILE A 138 -7.38 6.73 -4.40
N ASP A 139 -7.47 6.07 -5.55
CA ASP A 139 -6.70 6.42 -6.75
C ASP A 139 -7.45 7.50 -7.54
N ARG A 140 -6.88 8.71 -7.60
CA ARG A 140 -7.51 9.86 -8.27
C ARG A 140 -7.68 9.70 -9.79
N SER A 141 -7.02 8.70 -10.40
CA SER A 141 -7.22 8.35 -11.81
C SER A 141 -8.53 7.58 -12.06
N LYS A 142 -9.18 7.12 -10.99
CA LYS A 142 -10.43 6.34 -11.03
C LYS A 142 -11.65 7.22 -10.82
N SER A 143 -12.83 6.62 -10.93
CA SER A 143 -14.10 7.33 -10.78
C SER A 143 -14.41 7.67 -9.32
N VAL A 144 -15.26 8.68 -9.09
CA VAL A 144 -15.77 9.01 -7.75
C VAL A 144 -16.58 7.85 -7.17
N ALA A 145 -17.30 7.09 -7.99
CA ALA A 145 -18.03 5.91 -7.53
C ALA A 145 -17.10 4.85 -6.94
N GLU A 146 -15.91 4.64 -7.52
CA GLU A 146 -14.90 3.75 -6.96
C GLU A 146 -14.30 4.29 -5.66
N ALA A 147 -14.17 5.61 -5.52
CA ALA A 147 -13.76 6.23 -4.28
C ALA A 147 -14.81 6.04 -3.17
N GLU A 148 -16.10 6.19 -3.51
CA GLU A 148 -17.21 5.94 -2.58
C GLU A 148 -17.25 4.49 -2.11
N GLU A 149 -17.02 3.54 -3.01
CA GLU A 149 -16.91 2.11 -2.68
C GLU A 149 -15.80 1.88 -1.64
N THR A 150 -14.60 2.44 -1.85
CA THR A 150 -13.48 2.34 -0.91
C THR A 150 -13.82 2.92 0.46
N VAL A 151 -14.44 4.11 0.51
CA VAL A 151 -14.87 4.72 1.78
C VAL A 151 -15.93 3.87 2.47
N ASN A 152 -16.91 3.33 1.73
CA ASN A 152 -17.94 2.47 2.31
C ASN A 152 -17.34 1.19 2.92
N ILE A 153 -16.37 0.56 2.26
CA ILE A 153 -15.66 -0.60 2.79
C ILE A 153 -14.92 -0.24 4.09
N ALA A 154 -14.21 0.89 4.12
CA ALA A 154 -13.56 1.37 5.34
C ALA A 154 -14.57 1.57 6.49
N LEU A 155 -15.71 2.20 6.21
CA LEU A 155 -16.76 2.45 7.22
C LEU A 155 -17.42 1.17 7.72
N GLN A 156 -17.61 0.18 6.84
CA GLN A 156 -18.16 -1.12 7.20
C GLN A 156 -17.22 -1.90 8.12
N LEU A 157 -15.90 -1.82 7.86
CA LEU A 157 -14.91 -2.63 8.55
C LEU A 157 -14.26 -1.94 9.76
N LYS A 158 -14.29 -0.60 9.86
CA LYS A 158 -13.57 0.14 10.90
C LYS A 158 -13.97 -0.23 12.33
N ASN A 159 -15.22 -0.62 12.57
CA ASN A 159 -15.66 -0.96 13.93
C ASN A 159 -15.14 -2.34 14.36
N THR A 160 -15.08 -3.29 13.41
CA THR A 160 -14.51 -4.62 13.62
C THR A 160 -12.99 -4.55 13.77
N TYR A 161 -12.33 -3.69 12.99
CA TYR A 161 -10.88 -3.54 12.94
C TYR A 161 -10.42 -2.15 13.45
N LYS A 162 -11.00 -1.69 14.57
CA LYS A 162 -10.81 -0.32 15.09
C LYS A 162 -9.35 0.04 15.42
N ASP A 163 -8.54 -0.97 15.76
CA ASP A 163 -7.13 -0.81 16.11
C ASP A 163 -6.20 -1.03 14.90
N ILE A 164 -6.77 -1.08 13.69
CA ILE A 164 -6.04 -1.22 12.42
C ILE A 164 -6.51 -0.15 11.42
N ILE A 165 -7.81 -0.07 11.08
CA ILE A 165 -8.28 0.88 10.07
C ILE A 165 -8.36 2.29 10.66
N SER A 166 -7.47 3.17 10.20
CA SER A 166 -7.37 4.53 10.73
C SER A 166 -7.89 5.60 9.79
N GLY A 167 -7.91 5.34 8.47
CA GLY A 167 -8.27 6.40 7.54
C GLY A 167 -8.27 6.06 6.05
N ILE A 168 -8.28 7.13 5.27
CA ILE A 168 -8.29 7.14 3.82
C ILE A 168 -7.06 7.92 3.33
N ASP A 169 -6.37 7.35 2.35
CA ASP A 169 -5.32 8.01 1.59
C ASP A 169 -5.90 8.50 0.25
N PHE A 170 -5.51 9.67 -0.24
CA PHE A 170 -5.84 10.17 -1.58
C PHE A 170 -4.55 10.29 -2.39
N SER A 171 -4.39 9.40 -3.38
CA SER A 171 -3.14 9.22 -4.13
C SER A 171 -3.44 8.97 -5.62
N GLY A 172 -2.70 8.07 -6.28
CA GLY A 172 -2.78 7.87 -7.74
C GLY A 172 -2.05 8.95 -8.55
N ASN A 173 -2.13 8.85 -9.88
CA ASN A 173 -1.38 9.72 -10.79
C ASN A 173 -1.80 11.21 -10.63
N PRO A 174 -0.91 12.11 -10.20
CA PRO A 174 -1.24 13.51 -9.93
C PRO A 174 -1.60 14.34 -11.16
N LYS A 175 -1.32 13.83 -12.37
CA LYS A 175 -1.71 14.46 -13.65
C LYS A 175 -3.17 14.20 -14.02
N LEU A 176 -3.83 13.26 -13.34
CA LEU A 176 -5.19 12.80 -13.64
C LEU A 176 -6.18 13.18 -12.53
N GLY A 177 -7.47 13.18 -12.89
CA GLY A 177 -8.56 13.47 -11.97
C GLY A 177 -8.73 14.97 -11.67
N ASN A 178 -9.87 15.30 -11.06
CA ASN A 178 -10.14 16.65 -10.53
C ASN A 178 -10.47 16.52 -9.04
N PHE A 179 -9.60 17.06 -8.19
CA PHE A 179 -9.75 16.99 -6.73
C PHE A 179 -11.13 17.44 -6.24
N MET A 180 -11.71 18.47 -6.88
CA MET A 180 -13.02 19.00 -6.51
C MET A 180 -14.13 17.94 -6.56
N HIS A 181 -14.03 16.96 -7.46
CA HIS A 181 -15.01 15.88 -7.58
C HIS A 181 -14.96 14.89 -6.40
N PHE A 182 -13.82 14.81 -5.69
CA PHE A 182 -13.61 13.89 -4.58
C PHE A 182 -13.88 14.51 -3.20
N ILE A 183 -14.06 15.84 -3.12
CA ILE A 183 -14.36 16.53 -1.85
C ILE A 183 -15.56 15.89 -1.12
N PRO A 184 -16.71 15.61 -1.76
CA PRO A 184 -17.86 15.05 -1.05
C PRO A 184 -17.58 13.69 -0.39
N VAL A 185 -16.84 12.80 -1.08
CA VAL A 185 -16.51 11.47 -0.56
C VAL A 185 -15.44 11.53 0.54
N LEU A 186 -14.46 12.43 0.42
CA LEU A 186 -13.46 12.67 1.47
C LEU A 186 -14.11 13.30 2.72
N GLU A 187 -15.04 14.22 2.54
CA GLU A 187 -15.83 14.77 3.65
C GLU A 187 -16.67 13.71 4.33
N LYS A 188 -17.29 12.80 3.57
CA LYS A 188 -18.04 11.67 4.12
C LYS A 188 -17.16 10.80 5.02
N ALA A 189 -15.94 10.48 4.58
CA ALA A 189 -14.98 9.74 5.39
C ALA A 189 -14.65 10.49 6.70
N ARG A 190 -14.30 11.78 6.60
CA ARG A 190 -13.98 12.63 7.77
C ARG A 190 -15.14 12.76 8.75
N LYS A 191 -16.37 12.95 8.26
CA LYS A 191 -17.60 13.04 9.08
C LYS A 191 -17.92 11.75 9.83
N ASN A 192 -17.33 10.63 9.41
CA ASN A 192 -17.45 9.32 10.05
C ASN A 192 -16.11 8.88 10.67
N ASP A 193 -15.35 9.82 11.23
CA ASP A 193 -14.15 9.58 12.04
C ASP A 193 -12.97 8.89 11.36
N LEU A 194 -12.98 8.73 10.03
CA LEU A 194 -11.80 8.30 9.28
C LEU A 194 -10.83 9.48 9.12
N LYS A 195 -9.56 9.28 9.43
CA LYS A 195 -8.50 10.26 9.16
C LYS A 195 -8.24 10.35 7.66
N LEU A 196 -7.71 11.49 7.19
CA LEU A 196 -7.39 11.71 5.78
C LEU A 196 -5.91 12.03 5.63
N ALA A 197 -5.25 11.34 4.70
CA ALA A 197 -3.92 11.68 4.18
C ALA A 197 -4.06 12.03 2.69
N LEU A 198 -3.57 13.19 2.26
CA LEU A 198 -3.71 13.64 0.88
C LEU A 198 -2.33 13.84 0.26
N HIS A 199 -2.04 13.14 -0.83
CA HIS A 199 -0.91 13.49 -1.67
C HIS A 199 -1.16 14.88 -2.29
N CYS A 200 -0.20 15.79 -2.09
CA CYS A 200 -0.30 17.18 -2.55
C CYS A 200 1.04 17.64 -3.13
N ALA A 201 0.99 18.54 -4.12
CA ALA A 201 2.16 19.17 -4.73
C ALA A 201 3.23 18.21 -5.31
N GLU A 202 2.83 17.01 -5.77
CA GLU A 202 3.74 16.03 -6.39
C GLU A 202 4.24 16.47 -7.79
N ILE A 203 3.51 17.37 -8.44
CA ILE A 203 3.88 17.95 -9.73
C ILE A 203 3.71 19.46 -9.67
N HIS A 204 4.49 20.16 -10.50
CA HIS A 204 4.25 21.57 -10.74
C HIS A 204 2.95 21.73 -11.54
N VAL A 205 1.96 22.39 -10.95
CA VAL A 205 0.76 22.83 -11.65
C VAL A 205 0.84 24.36 -11.75
N PRO A 206 1.00 24.94 -12.95
CA PRO A 206 1.07 26.38 -13.10
C PRO A 206 -0.22 27.03 -12.55
N CYS A 207 -0.05 28.15 -11.84
CA CYS A 207 -1.15 28.90 -11.28
C CYS A 207 -2.07 29.35 -12.42
N ARG A 208 -3.34 28.91 -12.41
CA ARG A 208 -4.35 29.46 -13.30
C ARG A 208 -4.82 30.77 -12.67
N ILE A 209 -4.20 31.87 -13.09
CA ILE A 209 -4.65 33.25 -12.80
C ILE A 209 -5.93 33.50 -13.59
#